data_AF-A0A412XXJ4-F1
#
_entry.id   AF-A0A412XXJ4-F1
#
_cell.length_a   1.000
_cell.length_b   1.000
_cell.length_c   1.000
_cell.angle_alpha   90.00
_cell.angle_beta   90.00
_cell.angle_gamma   90.00
#
_symmetry.space_group_name_H-M   'P 1'
#
loop_
_entity.id
_entity.type
_entity.pdbx_description
1 polymer ?
#
loop_
_entity_poly.entity_id
_entity_poly.type
_entity_poly.pdbx_seq_one_letter_code
_entity_poly.pdbx_strand_id
1 'polypeptide(L)'
;MFNQLLTTIMKKNLWILAAALCMTACSQNEDIVIEQPVTDSDFESPDGRLIIQLGGIESRIGASVGVTRAPLDKLYDDTDGATTQLGIFALATNDATNNTAITDANRTAAWGDTDNYGILLNNVQAAVTAWPQQGGTDEKPDGLENDKAQKITLYKDNAANGVYYYPMQKKYDYTFYGYAPYQADQTISAAKPEISFTKFDGSQDIIWKNAAAAPIAPGSIYLKDGVTNDTELTGYNARYIRQLKYHFELNKTPHDKSDYPWIPNINFEHRLAQLRFSVIPANDQSEADRTAVQNMKVKNITIKYHGTTAALNILTGKLTFTDNGSLLMREATDDGNGNIAFTNENADGTVEIPKDIYVQKYENGKYTLGGVSSTAPLVQGYLMVKPDMEQFLMDVTIMAPDAGGVPQDLIVHDIPVNAPTPSADLNKTDKLFYAGYYYNVRIGIYATQQINATATLATWKPGGDPVDVPIE
;
A
#
# COMPACT_ATOMS: atom_id res chain seq x y z
N MET A 1 28.87 -55.70 -29.63
CA MET A 1 29.01 -56.92 -28.82
C MET A 1 30.16 -56.68 -27.86
N PHE A 2 29.88 -56.33 -26.60
CA PHE A 2 29.59 -57.22 -25.47
C PHE A 2 30.86 -57.78 -24.81
N ASN A 3 30.83 -57.80 -23.47
CA ASN A 3 31.85 -58.20 -22.47
C ASN A 3 32.83 -57.08 -22.13
N GLN A 4 32.61 -56.22 -21.11
CA GLN A 4 32.13 -56.45 -19.74
C GLN A 4 32.99 -57.48 -18.98
N LEU A 5 33.73 -56.99 -17.98
CA LEU A 5 34.03 -57.55 -16.64
C LEU A 5 35.30 -56.84 -16.11
N LEU A 6 35.48 -56.46 -14.85
CA LEU A 6 34.69 -56.50 -13.63
C LEU A 6 35.55 -55.77 -12.55
N THR A 7 34.90 -55.07 -11.63
CA THR A 7 35.24 -54.97 -10.19
C THR A 7 36.61 -54.50 -9.68
N THR A 8 36.53 -53.43 -8.90
CA THR A 8 36.90 -53.40 -7.46
C THR A 8 38.38 -53.43 -7.07
N ILE A 9 38.94 -52.23 -6.85
CA ILE A 9 39.95 -51.97 -5.81
C ILE A 9 39.63 -50.59 -5.19
N MET A 10 38.87 -50.59 -4.08
CA MET A 10 39.27 -50.15 -2.73
C MET A 10 38.99 -48.67 -2.44
N LYS A 11 38.03 -48.31 -1.57
CA LYS A 11 37.94 -48.49 -0.11
C LYS A 11 38.96 -47.64 0.69
N LYS A 12 38.38 -46.86 1.61
CA LYS A 12 38.88 -46.37 2.93
C LYS A 12 39.43 -44.95 3.00
N ASN A 13 38.63 -44.06 3.59
CA ASN A 13 38.85 -43.34 4.86
C ASN A 13 37.64 -42.41 5.05
N LEU A 14 36.94 -42.26 6.17
CA LEU A 14 37.15 -42.66 7.56
C LEU A 14 35.79 -42.47 8.27
N TRP A 15 35.41 -43.36 9.19
CA TRP A 15 34.27 -43.22 10.13
C TRP A 15 34.81 -43.10 11.56
N ILE A 16 34.11 -42.36 12.45
CA ILE A 16 33.84 -42.59 13.90
C ILE A 16 33.23 -41.27 14.49
N LEU A 17 31.92 -41.20 14.81
CA LEU A 17 31.17 -41.53 16.07
C LEU A 17 31.33 -40.45 17.18
N ALA A 18 30.38 -39.58 17.58
CA ALA A 18 29.00 -39.60 18.13
C ALA A 18 28.92 -39.29 19.67
N ALA A 19 27.98 -38.41 20.08
CA ALA A 19 27.15 -38.36 21.33
C ALA A 19 26.79 -36.90 21.74
N ALA A 20 25.53 -36.44 21.60
CA ALA A 20 24.44 -36.35 22.62
C ALA A 20 24.56 -35.10 23.56
N LEU A 21 23.61 -34.15 23.76
CA LEU A 21 22.20 -34.20 24.20
C LEU A 21 21.47 -32.82 24.07
N CYS A 22 20.17 -32.87 23.67
CA CYS A 22 18.94 -32.18 24.12
C CYS A 22 18.64 -30.64 24.01
N MET A 23 17.41 -30.40 23.49
CA MET A 23 16.47 -29.23 23.53
C MET A 23 16.73 -28.13 22.47
N THR A 24 15.79 -27.66 21.63
CA THR A 24 14.33 -27.41 21.74
C THR A 24 13.74 -27.26 20.32
N ALA A 25 12.44 -27.51 20.15
CA ALA A 25 11.73 -27.54 18.87
C ALA A 25 11.64 -26.18 18.12
N CYS A 26 11.93 -26.18 16.81
CA CYS A 26 11.34 -25.34 15.75
C CYS A 26 11.78 -25.84 14.36
N SER A 27 10.81 -26.24 13.53
CA SER A 27 10.85 -26.46 12.06
C SER A 27 12.22 -26.58 11.39
N GLN A 28 12.81 -27.77 11.43
CA GLN A 28 13.87 -28.19 10.51
C GLN A 28 13.42 -29.49 9.84
N ASN A 29 13.08 -29.42 8.56
CA ASN A 29 13.07 -30.60 7.70
C ASN A 29 14.38 -30.61 6.92
N GLU A 30 15.45 -31.10 7.56
CA GLU A 30 16.52 -31.78 6.84
C GLU A 30 16.08 -33.23 6.65
N ASP A 31 15.18 -33.48 5.69
CA ASP A 31 15.02 -34.83 5.16
C ASP A 31 16.04 -35.01 4.05
N ILE A 32 17.07 -35.82 4.32
CA ILE A 32 17.93 -36.39 3.29
C ILE A 32 17.06 -37.36 2.49
N VAL A 33 16.45 -36.85 1.42
CA VAL A 33 15.76 -37.68 0.43
C VAL A 33 16.83 -38.43 -0.36
N ILE A 34 16.74 -39.76 -0.32
CA ILE A 34 17.52 -40.69 -1.14
C ILE A 34 17.44 -40.24 -2.61
N GLU A 35 18.58 -39.95 -3.22
CA GLU A 35 18.70 -39.48 -4.60
C GLU A 35 17.95 -40.43 -5.56
N GLN A 36 16.81 -39.96 -6.07
CA GLN A 36 16.26 -40.46 -7.32
C GLN A 36 17.13 -39.94 -8.47
N PRO A 37 17.33 -40.72 -9.56
CA PRO A 37 18.08 -40.26 -10.71
C PRO A 37 17.35 -39.07 -11.33
N VAL A 38 17.94 -37.88 -11.18
CA VAL A 38 17.61 -36.64 -11.87
C VAL A 38 17.46 -36.92 -13.37
N THR A 39 16.27 -36.67 -13.91
CA THR A 39 16.02 -36.71 -15.36
C THR A 39 16.29 -35.33 -15.97
N ASP A 40 16.36 -35.18 -17.30
CA ASP A 40 16.47 -33.85 -17.96
C ASP A 40 15.30 -32.89 -17.61
N SER A 41 14.29 -33.38 -16.89
CA SER A 41 13.20 -32.60 -16.28
C SER A 41 13.58 -31.95 -14.95
N ASP A 42 14.70 -32.36 -14.36
CA ASP A 42 15.21 -32.01 -13.04
C ASP A 42 16.53 -31.23 -13.20
N PHE A 43 16.44 -30.06 -13.84
CA PHE A 43 17.52 -29.09 -13.87
C PHE A 43 17.89 -28.65 -12.44
N GLU A 44 19.21 -28.57 -12.19
CA GLU A 44 19.88 -28.33 -10.91
C GLU A 44 19.30 -27.14 -10.09
N SER A 45 18.91 -27.39 -8.84
CA SER A 45 18.78 -26.42 -7.72
C SER A 45 17.79 -25.24 -7.89
N PRO A 46 17.17 -24.67 -6.82
CA PRO A 46 16.02 -23.80 -6.98
C PRO A 46 16.42 -22.36 -7.35
N ASP A 47 16.44 -22.04 -8.63
CA ASP A 47 16.39 -20.65 -9.15
C ASP A 47 15.02 -19.94 -8.89
N GLY A 48 14.25 -20.45 -7.92
CA GLY A 48 12.92 -19.99 -7.52
C GLY A 48 12.94 -19.03 -6.33
N ARG A 49 13.98 -18.19 -6.20
CA ARG A 49 13.99 -17.11 -5.22
C ARG A 49 12.78 -16.21 -5.46
N LEU A 50 12.08 -15.85 -4.38
CA LEU A 50 11.04 -14.84 -4.44
C LEU A 50 11.68 -13.47 -4.61
N ILE A 51 11.38 -12.84 -5.74
CA ILE A 51 11.64 -11.43 -6.02
C ILE A 51 10.28 -10.81 -6.23
N ILE A 52 10.02 -9.68 -5.59
CA ILE A 52 8.76 -8.94 -5.70
C ILE A 52 9.10 -7.51 -6.08
N GLN A 53 8.30 -6.92 -6.95
CA GLN A 53 8.46 -5.53 -7.36
C GLN A 53 7.24 -4.71 -6.97
N LEU A 54 7.49 -3.42 -6.80
CA LEU A 54 6.48 -2.37 -6.75
C LEU A 54 6.33 -1.81 -8.16
N GLY A 55 5.11 -1.71 -8.66
CA GLY A 55 4.87 -1.18 -10.00
C GLY A 55 4.22 0.18 -10.01
N GLY A 56 4.44 0.85 -11.12
CA GLY A 56 3.97 2.18 -11.42
C GLY A 56 4.23 2.50 -12.88
N ILE A 57 3.20 2.38 -13.71
CA ILE A 57 2.93 3.39 -14.74
C ILE A 57 2.21 4.48 -13.96
N GLU A 58 2.90 5.40 -13.30
CA GLU A 58 3.54 6.53 -13.94
C GLU A 58 4.90 6.85 -13.31
N SER A 59 5.85 7.28 -14.14
CA SER A 59 7.02 8.02 -13.66
C SER A 59 6.54 9.16 -12.79
N ARG A 60 6.98 9.14 -11.52
CA ARG A 60 6.73 10.11 -10.45
C ARG A 60 5.71 9.63 -9.39
N ILE A 61 6.14 8.70 -8.54
CA ILE A 61 6.18 9.05 -7.10
C ILE A 61 7.30 10.12 -6.97
N GLY A 62 7.07 11.26 -7.60
CA GLY A 62 8.06 12.27 -7.88
C GLY A 62 7.93 13.31 -6.81
N ALA A 63 8.95 13.32 -5.96
CA ALA A 63 9.39 14.44 -5.16
C ALA A 63 8.64 15.75 -5.46
N SER A 64 7.68 16.11 -4.60
CA SER A 64 7.79 17.44 -4.04
C SER A 64 9.06 17.43 -3.18
N VAL A 65 10.08 18.15 -3.64
CA VAL A 65 11.32 18.38 -2.90
C VAL A 65 11.01 19.32 -1.73
N GLY A 66 10.42 18.74 -0.69
CA GLY A 66 9.98 19.41 0.53
C GLY A 66 9.41 18.39 1.52
N VAL A 67 10.31 17.63 2.17
CA VAL A 67 10.07 16.72 3.31
C VAL A 67 9.12 17.38 4.34
N THR A 68 8.18 16.74 5.05
CA THR A 68 8.21 15.46 5.78
C THR A 68 6.79 15.10 6.30
N ARG A 69 6.29 13.90 5.99
CA ARG A 69 5.28 13.04 6.68
C ARG A 69 3.77 13.39 6.62
N ALA A 70 3.24 13.12 5.43
CA ALA A 70 1.84 13.01 5.00
C ALA A 70 1.32 11.57 4.92
N PRO A 71 0.03 11.34 4.60
CA PRO A 71 -0.40 10.11 3.91
C PRO A 71 0.62 9.72 2.86
N LEU A 72 0.95 8.43 2.82
CA LEU A 72 2.16 7.84 2.23
C LEU A 72 2.68 8.61 1.00
N ASP A 73 3.51 9.62 1.26
CA ASP A 73 3.96 10.59 0.24
C ASP A 73 4.98 9.96 -0.71
N LYS A 74 5.75 9.00 -0.18
CA LYS A 74 6.62 8.12 -0.97
C LYS A 74 6.72 6.77 -0.30
N LEU A 75 6.69 5.70 -1.09
CA LEU A 75 7.04 4.36 -0.64
C LEU A 75 8.57 4.16 -0.53
N TYR A 76 9.33 4.94 -1.28
CA TYR A 76 10.80 4.96 -1.31
C TYR A 76 11.33 6.40 -1.48
N ASP A 77 12.35 6.79 -0.70
CA ASP A 77 13.09 8.05 -0.87
C ASP A 77 14.58 7.77 -1.08
N ASP A 78 15.19 8.31 -2.13
CA ASP A 78 16.62 8.16 -2.41
C ASP A 78 17.51 8.81 -1.33
N THR A 79 16.98 9.81 -0.61
CA THR A 79 17.73 10.60 0.40
C THR A 79 17.76 9.90 1.75
N ASP A 80 16.64 9.29 2.15
CA ASP A 80 16.43 8.72 3.50
C ASP A 80 16.29 7.19 3.49
N GLY A 81 16.27 6.55 2.32
CA GLY A 81 16.00 5.12 2.17
C GLY A 81 14.51 4.78 2.25
N ALA A 82 14.19 3.50 2.51
CA ALA A 82 12.80 3.05 2.59
C ALA A 82 12.05 3.75 3.73
N THR A 83 11.03 4.54 3.39
CA THR A 83 10.26 5.35 4.35
C THR A 83 9.07 4.58 4.93
N THR A 84 8.57 3.56 4.22
CA THR A 84 7.33 2.84 4.55
C THR A 84 7.56 1.33 4.61
N GLN A 85 7.18 0.74 5.74
CA GLN A 85 7.18 -0.71 5.93
C GLN A 85 5.87 -1.30 5.39
N LEU A 86 6.01 -2.36 4.60
CA LEU A 86 4.92 -3.12 3.98
C LEU A 86 4.74 -4.45 4.70
N GLY A 87 3.51 -4.98 4.70
CA GLY A 87 3.26 -6.39 5.00
C GLY A 87 2.95 -7.14 3.71
N ILE A 88 3.66 -8.25 3.48
CA ILE A 88 3.55 -9.06 2.27
C ILE A 88 3.01 -10.46 2.61
N PHE A 89 2.04 -10.89 1.83
CA PHE A 89 1.51 -12.24 1.82
C PHE A 89 1.67 -12.89 0.46
N ALA A 90 1.75 -14.21 0.44
CA ALA A 90 1.71 -15.02 -0.76
C ALA A 90 0.82 -16.22 -0.47
N LEU A 91 -0.38 -16.24 -1.05
CA LEU A 91 -1.46 -17.14 -0.66
C LEU A 91 -1.88 -17.99 -1.86
N ALA A 92 -2.09 -19.27 -1.62
CA ALA A 92 -2.54 -20.22 -2.63
C ALA A 92 -3.97 -19.86 -3.07
N THR A 93 -4.15 -19.76 -4.38
CA THR A 93 -5.42 -19.39 -5.03
C THR A 93 -5.98 -20.49 -5.94
N ASN A 94 -5.15 -21.47 -6.29
CA ASN A 94 -5.56 -22.65 -7.06
C ASN A 94 -4.65 -23.83 -6.69
N ASP A 95 -5.22 -25.03 -6.62
CA ASP A 95 -4.46 -26.29 -6.59
C ASP A 95 -4.19 -26.71 -8.03
N ALA A 96 -2.95 -26.54 -8.47
CA ALA A 96 -2.51 -26.81 -9.84
C ALA A 96 -2.44 -28.31 -10.16
N THR A 97 -2.54 -29.20 -9.16
CA THR A 97 -2.52 -30.66 -9.36
C THR A 97 -3.83 -31.15 -9.98
N ASN A 98 -4.93 -30.56 -9.56
CA ASN A 98 -6.30 -30.92 -9.97
C ASN A 98 -7.05 -29.75 -10.63
N ASN A 99 -6.38 -28.61 -10.81
CA ASN A 99 -6.92 -27.36 -11.34
C ASN A 99 -8.18 -26.88 -10.58
N THR A 100 -8.12 -26.91 -9.24
CA THR A 100 -9.23 -26.52 -8.37
C THR A 100 -8.96 -25.19 -7.70
N ALA A 101 -9.79 -24.18 -8.00
CA ALA A 101 -9.70 -22.86 -7.37
C ALA A 101 -9.89 -22.95 -5.85
N ILE A 102 -9.09 -22.19 -5.10
CA ILE A 102 -9.18 -22.06 -3.65
C ILE A 102 -10.09 -20.87 -3.35
N THR A 103 -11.32 -21.18 -2.93
CA THR A 103 -12.40 -20.23 -2.61
C THR A 103 -12.63 -20.18 -1.10
N ASP A 104 -13.48 -19.28 -0.62
CA ASP A 104 -13.86 -19.24 0.81
C ASP A 104 -14.39 -20.61 1.31
N ALA A 105 -15.06 -21.39 0.47
CA ALA A 105 -15.69 -22.65 0.85
C ALA A 105 -14.70 -23.80 1.11
N ASN A 106 -13.56 -23.84 0.39
CA ASN A 106 -12.57 -24.92 0.51
C ASN A 106 -11.23 -24.46 1.10
N ARG A 107 -11.08 -23.16 1.40
CA ARG A 107 -9.82 -22.59 1.91
C ARG A 107 -9.33 -23.26 3.18
N THR A 108 -10.19 -23.54 4.15
CA THR A 108 -9.80 -24.20 5.41
C THR A 108 -9.14 -25.56 5.13
N ALA A 109 -9.68 -26.33 4.19
CA ALA A 109 -9.07 -27.59 3.76
C ALA A 109 -7.78 -27.39 2.95
N ALA A 110 -7.71 -26.32 2.15
CA ALA A 110 -6.54 -26.04 1.30
C ALA A 110 -5.34 -25.48 2.08
N TRP A 111 -5.58 -24.67 3.11
CA TRP A 111 -4.54 -24.01 3.91
C TRP A 111 -4.18 -24.80 5.18
N GLY A 112 -5.12 -25.57 5.74
CA GLY A 112 -4.92 -26.36 6.96
C GLY A 112 -4.80 -25.51 8.24
N ASP A 113 -4.91 -26.17 9.40
CA ASP A 113 -4.74 -25.55 10.73
C ASP A 113 -3.34 -25.79 11.34
N THR A 114 -2.57 -26.76 10.83
CA THR A 114 -1.29 -27.19 11.44
C THR A 114 -0.08 -27.03 10.54
N ASP A 115 -0.24 -27.05 9.22
CA ASP A 115 0.85 -26.91 8.25
C ASP A 115 0.42 -25.94 7.15
N ASN A 116 0.93 -24.69 7.20
CA ASN A 116 0.64 -23.58 6.30
C ASN A 116 1.01 -23.83 4.81
N TYR A 117 0.71 -24.99 4.22
CA TYR A 117 1.07 -25.32 2.83
C TYR A 117 0.40 -24.38 1.81
N GLY A 118 -0.76 -23.83 2.15
CA GLY A 118 -1.46 -22.83 1.34
C GLY A 118 -0.96 -21.39 1.52
N ILE A 119 -0.06 -21.13 2.48
CA ILE A 119 0.45 -19.79 2.80
C ILE A 119 1.97 -19.81 2.67
N LEU A 120 2.47 -19.24 1.57
CA LEU A 120 3.90 -19.15 1.29
C LEU A 120 4.58 -18.02 2.07
N LEU A 121 3.91 -16.87 2.20
CA LEU A 121 4.32 -15.76 3.05
C LEU A 121 3.13 -15.34 3.90
N ASN A 122 3.34 -15.22 5.22
CA ASN A 122 2.33 -14.75 6.17
C ASN A 122 2.80 -13.48 6.87
N ASN A 123 2.25 -12.33 6.44
CA ASN A 123 2.54 -11.01 6.97
C ASN A 123 4.05 -10.72 7.11
N VAL A 124 4.83 -11.06 6.09
CA VAL A 124 6.28 -10.83 6.11
C VAL A 124 6.52 -9.34 5.95
N GLN A 125 7.25 -8.75 6.89
CA GLN A 125 7.68 -7.37 6.79
C GLN A 125 8.53 -7.16 5.54
N ALA A 126 8.29 -6.06 4.83
CA ALA A 126 9.06 -5.68 3.67
C ALA A 126 9.26 -4.17 3.61
N ALA A 127 10.19 -3.75 2.76
CA ALA A 127 10.46 -2.36 2.49
C ALA A 127 10.73 -2.16 0.99
N VAL A 128 10.35 -1.01 0.46
CA VAL A 128 10.71 -0.65 -0.92
C VAL A 128 12.13 -0.13 -0.92
N THR A 129 12.97 -0.66 -1.79
CA THR A 129 14.40 -0.35 -1.85
C THR A 129 14.82 -0.14 -3.30
N ALA A 130 15.85 0.66 -3.55
CA ALA A 130 16.50 0.68 -4.86
C ALA A 130 17.05 -0.70 -5.22
N TRP A 131 17.19 -0.91 -6.53
CA TRP A 131 17.97 -2.03 -7.04
C TRP A 131 19.45 -1.84 -6.69
N PRO A 132 20.23 -2.92 -6.53
CA PRO A 132 21.68 -2.82 -6.41
C PRO A 132 22.26 -2.02 -7.58
N GLN A 133 23.29 -1.21 -7.35
CA GLN A 133 23.95 -0.48 -8.43
C GLN A 133 25.27 -1.14 -8.80
N GLN A 134 25.49 -1.32 -10.11
CA GLN A 134 26.78 -1.72 -10.67
C GLN A 134 27.19 -0.68 -11.72
N GLY A 135 28.35 -0.05 -11.53
CA GLY A 135 28.84 0.97 -12.47
C GLY A 135 28.00 2.25 -12.56
N GLY A 136 27.18 2.55 -11.54
CA GLY A 136 26.29 3.72 -11.51
C GLY A 136 24.94 3.51 -12.19
N THR A 137 24.63 2.28 -12.61
CA THR A 137 23.31 1.88 -13.14
C THR A 137 22.67 0.82 -12.26
N ASP A 138 21.34 0.88 -12.14
CA ASP A 138 20.56 -0.15 -11.45
C ASP A 138 20.75 -1.52 -12.14
N GLU A 139 21.16 -2.52 -11.36
CA GLU A 139 21.25 -3.92 -11.75
C GLU A 139 19.86 -4.56 -11.58
N LYS A 140 19.03 -4.37 -12.61
CA LYS A 140 17.67 -4.88 -12.67
C LYS A 140 17.65 -6.33 -13.17
N PRO A 141 16.86 -7.22 -12.54
CA PRO A 141 16.67 -8.56 -13.06
C PRO A 141 15.81 -8.52 -14.34
N ASP A 142 15.97 -9.51 -15.21
CA ASP A 142 15.02 -9.72 -16.31
C ASP A 142 13.61 -10.08 -15.77
N GLY A 143 12.59 -9.85 -16.59
CA GLY A 143 11.20 -10.23 -16.29
C GLY A 143 10.44 -9.29 -15.36
N LEU A 144 10.95 -8.07 -15.19
CA LEU A 144 10.19 -6.95 -14.64
C LEU A 144 9.01 -6.62 -15.56
N GLU A 145 7.95 -6.05 -14.99
CA GLU A 145 6.80 -5.60 -15.78
C GLU A 145 7.06 -4.23 -16.42
N ASN A 146 7.90 -3.42 -15.79
CA ASN A 146 8.34 -2.14 -16.31
C ASN A 146 9.71 -1.76 -15.75
N ASP A 147 10.49 -1.01 -16.53
CA ASP A 147 11.85 -0.58 -16.16
C ASP A 147 11.88 0.46 -15.03
N LYS A 148 10.72 0.97 -14.61
CA LYS A 148 10.58 1.92 -13.49
C LYS A 148 10.24 1.23 -12.17
N ALA A 149 10.09 -0.09 -12.18
CA ALA A 149 9.70 -0.85 -11.00
C ALA A 149 10.79 -0.79 -9.93
N GLN A 150 10.37 -0.71 -8.67
CA GLN A 150 11.27 -0.74 -7.52
C GLN A 150 11.27 -2.11 -6.87
N LYS A 151 12.36 -2.48 -6.21
CA LYS A 151 12.47 -3.75 -5.50
C LYS A 151 11.69 -3.69 -4.19
N ILE A 152 10.87 -4.69 -3.92
CA ILE A 152 10.35 -4.93 -2.56
C ILE A 152 11.31 -5.92 -1.88
N THR A 153 12.05 -5.43 -0.90
CA THR A 153 12.98 -6.23 -0.09
C THR A 153 12.25 -6.80 1.12
N LEU A 154 12.19 -8.13 1.18
CA LEU A 154 11.61 -8.87 2.30
C LEU A 154 12.58 -8.92 3.49
N TYR A 155 12.03 -8.94 4.70
CA TYR A 155 12.79 -9.13 5.94
C TYR A 155 12.65 -10.57 6.40
N LYS A 156 13.71 -11.10 7.00
CA LYS A 156 13.72 -12.39 7.69
C LYS A 156 14.47 -12.23 9.00
N ASP A 157 13.87 -12.63 10.12
CA ASP A 157 14.46 -12.49 11.46
C ASP A 157 14.94 -11.05 11.76
N ASN A 158 14.12 -10.07 11.36
CA ASN A 158 14.42 -8.62 11.41
C ASN A 158 15.64 -8.16 10.59
N ALA A 159 16.22 -9.02 9.75
CA ALA A 159 17.27 -8.66 8.79
C ALA A 159 16.66 -8.43 7.40
N ALA A 160 17.06 -7.32 6.77
CA ALA A 160 16.70 -7.05 5.38
C ALA A 160 17.36 -8.07 4.42
N ASN A 161 16.82 -8.19 3.20
CA ASN A 161 17.22 -9.17 2.19
C ASN A 161 16.98 -10.62 2.60
N GLY A 162 15.89 -10.86 3.34
CA GLY A 162 15.38 -12.20 3.59
C GLY A 162 15.11 -12.93 2.27
N VAL A 163 15.70 -14.12 2.11
CA VAL A 163 15.52 -14.93 0.92
C VAL A 163 14.46 -16.01 1.17
N TYR A 164 13.46 -16.04 0.30
CA TYR A 164 12.36 -16.99 0.30
C TYR A 164 12.33 -17.74 -1.03
N TYR A 165 11.76 -18.94 -1.07
CA TYR A 165 11.70 -19.79 -2.26
C TYR A 165 10.31 -20.33 -2.51
N TYR A 166 9.92 -20.44 -3.78
CA TYR A 166 8.71 -21.16 -4.16
C TYR A 166 8.89 -22.66 -3.82
N PRO A 167 7.84 -23.34 -3.34
CA PRO A 167 7.90 -24.78 -3.14
C PRO A 167 8.22 -25.51 -4.45
N MET A 168 9.05 -26.55 -4.38
CA MET A 168 9.38 -27.38 -5.55
C MET A 168 8.16 -28.17 -6.05
N GLN A 169 7.28 -28.57 -5.14
CA GLN A 169 6.03 -29.25 -5.47
C GLN A 169 5.10 -28.27 -6.20
N LYS A 170 4.67 -28.64 -7.41
CA LYS A 170 3.76 -27.86 -8.28
C LYS A 170 2.31 -27.88 -7.77
N LYS A 171 2.09 -27.90 -6.46
CA LYS A 171 0.76 -28.09 -5.88
C LYS A 171 -0.10 -26.84 -5.98
N TYR A 172 0.47 -25.65 -5.77
CA TYR A 172 -0.32 -24.42 -5.68
C TYR A 172 0.16 -23.32 -6.59
N ASP A 173 -0.82 -22.55 -7.06
CA ASP A 173 -0.64 -21.25 -7.70
C ASP A 173 -0.83 -20.15 -6.66
N TYR A 174 0.18 -19.30 -6.52
CA TYR A 174 0.16 -18.22 -5.54
C TYR A 174 -0.26 -16.89 -6.16
N THR A 175 -1.00 -16.12 -5.38
CA THR A 175 -1.21 -14.68 -5.58
C THR A 175 -0.51 -13.94 -4.45
N PHE A 176 0.18 -12.85 -4.79
CA PHE A 176 0.84 -12.00 -3.82
C PHE A 176 -0.09 -10.88 -3.39
N TYR A 177 -0.02 -10.50 -2.11
CA TYR A 177 -0.80 -9.41 -1.55
C TYR A 177 0.14 -8.52 -0.76
N GLY A 178 0.02 -7.22 -0.94
CA GLY A 178 0.74 -6.23 -0.17
C GLY A 178 -0.23 -5.29 0.52
N TYR A 179 0.17 -4.81 1.70
CA TYR A 179 -0.48 -3.64 2.33
C TYR A 179 0.54 -2.76 3.06
N ALA A 180 0.14 -1.54 3.34
CA ALA A 180 0.83 -0.63 4.27
C ALA A 180 -0.19 0.20 5.06
N PRO A 181 0.17 0.74 6.23
CA PRO A 181 1.43 0.50 6.95
C PRO A 181 1.46 -0.89 7.60
N TYR A 182 2.64 -1.54 7.60
CA TYR A 182 2.85 -2.85 8.21
C TYR A 182 2.37 -2.90 9.67
N GLN A 183 1.64 -3.97 10.01
CA GLN A 183 1.25 -4.28 11.38
C GLN A 183 2.04 -5.50 11.87
N ALA A 184 2.92 -5.28 12.85
CA ALA A 184 3.75 -6.33 13.45
C ALA A 184 2.91 -7.33 14.25
N ASP A 185 3.44 -8.54 14.41
CA ASP A 185 2.91 -9.61 15.27
C ASP A 185 1.48 -10.07 14.95
N GLN A 186 0.99 -9.76 13.75
CA GLN A 186 -0.29 -10.24 13.24
C GLN A 186 -0.08 -11.32 12.19
N THR A 187 -0.90 -12.35 12.22
CA THR A 187 -0.92 -13.41 11.21
C THR A 187 -2.36 -13.65 10.78
N ILE A 188 -2.51 -14.11 9.54
CA ILE A 188 -3.80 -14.51 9.01
C ILE A 188 -3.93 -16.03 8.95
N SER A 189 -5.16 -16.51 8.92
CA SER A 189 -5.51 -17.91 8.66
C SER A 189 -6.70 -18.01 7.70
N ALA A 190 -7.08 -19.22 7.32
CA ALA A 190 -8.22 -19.46 6.44
C ALA A 190 -9.53 -18.87 7.01
N ALA A 191 -9.72 -18.98 8.33
CA ALA A 191 -10.90 -18.48 9.03
C ALA A 191 -10.83 -16.97 9.35
N LYS A 192 -9.62 -16.39 9.37
CA LYS A 192 -9.41 -14.98 9.73
C LYS A 192 -8.38 -14.33 8.79
N PRO A 193 -8.79 -13.90 7.59
CA PRO A 193 -7.92 -13.30 6.58
C PRO A 193 -7.70 -11.78 6.78
N GLU A 194 -7.65 -11.32 8.03
CA GLU A 194 -7.74 -9.89 8.37
C GLU A 194 -6.54 -9.40 9.18
N ILE A 195 -6.06 -8.20 8.83
CA ILE A 195 -5.11 -7.42 9.62
C ILE A 195 -5.84 -6.26 10.29
N SER A 196 -5.59 -6.06 11.59
CA SER A 196 -6.24 -5.06 12.42
C SER A 196 -5.34 -3.83 12.65
N PHE A 197 -5.94 -2.65 12.61
CA PHE A 197 -5.34 -1.37 12.97
C PHE A 197 -6.08 -0.83 14.20
N THR A 198 -5.46 -0.90 15.39
CA THR A 198 -6.15 -0.65 16.67
C THR A 198 -6.00 0.77 17.22
N LYS A 199 -5.30 1.64 16.49
CA LYS A 199 -5.06 3.05 16.84
C LYS A 199 -5.18 3.94 15.60
N PHE A 200 -6.24 3.74 14.84
CA PHE A 200 -6.51 4.58 13.68
C PHE A 200 -6.90 5.98 14.16
N ASP A 201 -6.15 6.98 13.76
CA ASP A 201 -6.26 8.35 14.29
C ASP A 201 -6.32 9.40 13.17
N GLY A 202 -6.51 8.93 11.94
CA GLY A 202 -6.62 9.74 10.73
C GLY A 202 -5.29 10.18 10.13
N SER A 203 -4.14 9.82 10.72
CA SER A 203 -2.83 10.04 10.09
C SER A 203 -2.42 8.90 9.16
N GLN A 204 -2.97 7.70 9.35
CA GLN A 204 -2.58 6.52 8.60
C GLN A 204 -3.22 6.50 7.22
N ASP A 205 -2.40 6.28 6.20
CA ASP A 205 -2.86 5.99 4.85
C ASP A 205 -2.72 4.49 4.57
N ILE A 206 -3.87 3.80 4.52
CA ILE A 206 -3.92 2.37 4.30
C ILE A 206 -3.97 2.12 2.79
N ILE A 207 -2.96 1.42 2.28
CA ILE A 207 -2.87 1.00 0.88
C ILE A 207 -2.91 -0.53 0.80
N TRP A 208 -3.49 -1.06 -0.27
CA TRP A 208 -3.52 -2.52 -0.52
C TRP A 208 -3.66 -2.81 -2.01
N LYS A 209 -3.01 -3.87 -2.48
CA LYS A 209 -3.31 -4.53 -3.76
C LYS A 209 -2.77 -5.95 -3.75
N ASN A 210 -3.25 -6.75 -4.71
CA ASN A 210 -2.70 -8.04 -5.06
C ASN A 210 -1.94 -8.00 -6.39
N ALA A 211 -1.05 -8.97 -6.57
CA ALA A 211 -0.39 -9.30 -7.82
C ALA A 211 -0.69 -10.76 -8.15
N ALA A 212 -1.45 -10.97 -9.22
CA ALA A 212 -1.76 -12.29 -9.76
C ALA A 212 -1.06 -12.47 -11.10
N ALA A 213 -0.56 -13.67 -11.36
CA ALA A 213 0.09 -13.98 -12.63
C ALA A 213 -0.96 -13.99 -13.76
N ALA A 214 -0.62 -13.37 -14.89
CA ALA A 214 -1.44 -13.46 -16.08
C ALA A 214 -1.38 -14.89 -16.65
N PRO A 215 -2.52 -15.48 -17.07
CA PRO A 215 -2.51 -16.75 -17.78
C PRO A 215 -1.73 -16.65 -19.09
N ILE A 216 -0.84 -17.61 -19.34
CA ILE A 216 -0.05 -17.71 -20.55
C ILE A 216 -0.64 -18.83 -21.42
N ALA A 217 -1.24 -18.47 -22.54
CA ALA A 217 -1.95 -19.39 -23.40
C ALA A 217 -1.03 -20.48 -24.00
N PRO A 218 -1.56 -21.67 -24.35
CA PRO A 218 -0.84 -22.65 -25.15
C PRO A 218 -0.21 -22.05 -26.41
N GLY A 219 0.99 -22.48 -26.77
CA GLY A 219 1.72 -22.01 -27.95
C GLY A 219 2.43 -20.66 -27.80
N SER A 220 2.31 -19.99 -26.66
CA SER A 220 2.80 -18.62 -26.46
C SER A 220 4.26 -18.55 -26.06
N ILE A 221 4.81 -19.59 -25.43
CA ILE A 221 6.19 -19.61 -24.94
C ILE A 221 6.93 -20.86 -25.42
N TYR A 222 8.26 -20.77 -25.46
CA TYR A 222 9.14 -21.88 -25.76
C TYR A 222 9.45 -22.70 -24.50
N LEU A 223 9.27 -24.02 -24.60
CA LEU A 223 9.70 -24.98 -23.57
C LEU A 223 11.03 -25.64 -23.91
N LYS A 224 11.41 -25.61 -25.18
CA LYS A 224 12.72 -25.96 -25.76
C LYS A 224 12.74 -25.44 -27.20
N ASP A 225 13.90 -25.46 -27.84
CA ASP A 225 14.03 -24.99 -29.23
C ASP A 225 12.98 -25.64 -30.16
N GLY A 226 12.24 -24.80 -30.88
CA GLY A 226 11.17 -25.20 -31.79
C GLY A 226 9.92 -25.85 -31.15
N VAL A 227 9.83 -25.96 -29.82
CA VAL A 227 8.68 -26.57 -29.13
C VAL A 227 8.07 -25.63 -28.11
N THR A 228 6.77 -25.44 -28.24
CA THR A 228 6.00 -24.52 -27.42
C THR A 228 5.23 -25.22 -26.31
N ASN A 229 4.71 -24.45 -25.36
CA ASN A 229 3.82 -24.98 -24.33
C ASN A 229 2.53 -25.52 -24.93
N ASP A 230 2.11 -26.70 -24.47
CA ASP A 230 0.89 -27.39 -24.85
C ASP A 230 -0.29 -27.04 -23.93
N THR A 231 0.00 -26.74 -22.68
CA THR A 231 -0.99 -26.30 -21.68
C THR A 231 -0.85 -24.81 -21.38
N GLU A 232 -1.96 -24.22 -20.94
CA GLU A 232 -1.93 -22.91 -20.30
C GLU A 232 -1.01 -22.97 -19.07
N LEU A 233 -0.32 -21.88 -18.83
CA LEU A 233 0.51 -21.69 -17.65
C LEU A 233 -0.08 -20.56 -16.80
N THR A 234 -0.43 -20.88 -15.57
CA THR A 234 -1.13 -19.98 -14.64
C THR A 234 -0.39 -19.87 -13.32
N GLY A 235 -0.65 -18.77 -12.60
CA GLY A 235 -0.26 -18.62 -11.20
C GLY A 235 1.23 -18.38 -10.97
N TYR A 236 1.59 -17.61 -9.93
CA TYR A 236 2.98 -17.56 -9.52
C TYR A 236 3.33 -18.86 -8.80
N ASN A 237 4.17 -19.67 -9.43
CA ASN A 237 4.73 -20.88 -8.85
C ASN A 237 6.12 -21.15 -9.47
N ALA A 238 6.82 -22.16 -8.95
CA ALA A 238 8.17 -22.47 -9.42
C ALA A 238 8.22 -22.93 -10.89
N ARG A 239 7.14 -23.52 -11.45
CA ARG A 239 7.04 -23.88 -12.87
C ARG A 239 6.90 -22.62 -13.74
N TYR A 240 6.01 -21.71 -13.34
CA TYR A 240 5.72 -20.46 -14.05
C TYR A 240 6.99 -19.66 -14.29
N ILE A 241 7.72 -19.38 -13.22
CA ILE A 241 8.94 -18.55 -13.28
C ILE A 241 10.04 -19.25 -14.09
N ARG A 242 10.24 -20.56 -13.90
CA ARG A 242 11.27 -21.30 -14.64
C ARG A 242 10.97 -21.34 -16.14
N GLN A 243 9.72 -21.60 -16.53
CA GLN A 243 9.34 -21.66 -17.93
C GLN A 243 9.47 -20.29 -18.61
N LEU A 244 9.11 -19.20 -17.93
CA LEU A 244 9.28 -17.86 -18.49
C LEU A 244 10.75 -17.42 -18.57
N LYS A 245 11.57 -17.71 -17.57
CA LYS A 245 13.03 -17.46 -17.64
C LYS A 245 13.67 -18.25 -18.79
N TYR A 246 13.33 -19.53 -18.91
CA TYR A 246 13.88 -20.37 -19.98
C TYR A 246 13.40 -19.92 -21.35
N HIS A 247 12.11 -19.56 -21.47
CA HIS A 247 11.57 -18.96 -22.68
C HIS A 247 12.34 -17.69 -23.06
N PHE A 248 12.57 -16.78 -22.12
CA PHE A 248 13.33 -15.55 -22.35
C PHE A 248 14.74 -15.83 -22.89
N GLU A 249 15.43 -16.83 -22.33
CA GLU A 249 16.76 -17.24 -22.84
C GLU A 249 16.69 -17.84 -24.26
N LEU A 250 15.70 -18.69 -24.55
CA LEU A 250 15.52 -19.27 -25.88
C LEU A 250 15.08 -18.25 -26.92
N ASN A 251 14.22 -17.31 -26.54
CA ASN A 251 13.66 -16.30 -27.42
C ASN A 251 14.70 -15.27 -27.88
N LYS A 252 15.90 -15.26 -27.26
CA LYS A 252 17.07 -14.53 -27.78
C LYS A 252 17.50 -15.07 -29.15
N THR A 253 17.26 -16.36 -29.46
CA THR A 253 17.58 -16.99 -30.76
C THR A 253 16.74 -18.28 -30.96
N PRO A 254 15.60 -18.31 -31.69
CA PRO A 254 14.98 -17.34 -32.59
C PRO A 254 13.88 -16.46 -31.93
N HIS A 255 13.79 -15.19 -32.34
CA HIS A 255 12.85 -14.21 -31.77
C HIS A 255 11.56 -14.10 -32.60
N ASP A 256 10.56 -14.92 -32.30
CA ASP A 256 9.25 -14.88 -32.96
C ASP A 256 8.07 -14.95 -31.96
N LYS A 257 8.35 -14.89 -30.65
CA LYS A 257 7.34 -14.86 -29.59
C LYS A 257 7.55 -13.68 -28.65
N SER A 258 6.48 -13.29 -27.96
CA SER A 258 6.51 -12.21 -26.96
C SER A 258 7.03 -12.74 -25.63
N ASP A 259 7.90 -11.97 -24.98
CA ASP A 259 8.28 -12.22 -23.59
C ASP A 259 7.16 -11.78 -22.64
N TYR A 260 7.20 -12.34 -21.43
CA TYR A 260 6.22 -12.07 -20.37
C TYR A 260 6.93 -11.73 -19.07
N PRO A 261 6.41 -10.79 -18.27
CA PRO A 261 6.93 -10.56 -16.93
C PRO A 261 6.66 -11.78 -16.03
N TRP A 262 7.62 -12.09 -15.16
CA TRP A 262 7.50 -13.19 -14.19
C TRP A 262 7.72 -12.76 -12.74
N ILE A 263 8.08 -11.50 -12.50
CA ILE A 263 8.23 -10.92 -11.17
C ILE A 263 6.88 -10.37 -10.71
N PRO A 264 6.31 -10.84 -9.57
CA PRO A 264 5.09 -10.31 -9.00
C PRO A 264 5.12 -8.79 -8.81
N ASN A 265 4.13 -8.11 -9.39
CA ASN A 265 4.01 -6.66 -9.40
C ASN A 265 2.85 -6.15 -8.53
N ILE A 266 3.15 -5.60 -7.36
CA ILE A 266 2.10 -5.06 -6.47
C ILE A 266 1.90 -3.57 -6.77
N ASN A 267 0.82 -3.23 -7.48
CA ASN A 267 0.45 -1.84 -7.79
C ASN A 267 -0.52 -1.30 -6.74
N PHE A 268 0.00 -0.74 -5.64
CA PHE A 268 -0.82 -0.31 -4.51
C PHE A 268 -1.89 0.73 -4.87
N GLU A 269 -3.03 0.63 -4.17
CA GLU A 269 -4.10 1.63 -4.20
C GLU A 269 -4.49 2.03 -2.79
N HIS A 270 -4.83 3.31 -2.60
CA HIS A 270 -5.38 3.84 -1.36
C HIS A 270 -6.75 3.25 -1.04
N ARG A 271 -6.95 2.89 0.24
CA ARG A 271 -8.20 2.31 0.76
C ARG A 271 -9.01 3.31 1.59
N LEU A 272 -8.55 4.54 1.67
CA LEU A 272 -9.15 5.64 2.45
C LEU A 272 -9.40 6.84 1.54
N ALA A 273 -10.27 7.74 1.98
CA ALA A 273 -10.42 9.08 1.42
C ALA A 273 -9.64 10.09 2.28
N GLN A 274 -9.18 11.19 1.69
CA GLN A 274 -8.52 12.26 2.43
C GLN A 274 -9.44 13.49 2.54
N LEU A 275 -9.62 14.03 3.74
CA LEU A 275 -10.21 15.34 3.96
C LEU A 275 -9.09 16.36 4.18
N ARG A 276 -9.15 17.50 3.51
CA ARG A 276 -8.23 18.64 3.67
C ARG A 276 -9.02 19.83 4.16
N PHE A 277 -8.68 20.35 5.33
CA PHE A 277 -9.46 21.37 6.01
C PHE A 277 -8.85 22.76 5.80
N SER A 278 -9.72 23.73 5.56
CA SER A 278 -9.37 25.16 5.49
C SER A 278 -10.42 25.95 6.28
N VAL A 279 -9.96 26.88 7.12
CA VAL A 279 -10.84 27.73 7.94
C VAL A 279 -10.86 29.14 7.36
N ILE A 280 -12.02 29.58 6.89
CA ILE A 280 -12.20 30.84 6.15
C ILE A 280 -13.37 31.66 6.74
N PRO A 281 -13.39 32.98 6.54
CA PRO A 281 -14.61 33.75 6.76
C PRO A 281 -15.67 33.25 5.78
N ALA A 282 -16.89 33.00 6.26
CA ALA A 282 -18.02 32.66 5.41
C ALA A 282 -18.24 33.72 4.30
N ASN A 283 -18.64 33.27 3.11
CA ASN A 283 -18.81 34.14 1.94
C ASN A 283 -20.06 35.03 2.05
N ASP A 284 -21.13 34.50 2.65
CA ASP A 284 -22.44 35.15 2.71
C ASP A 284 -22.57 36.04 3.96
N GLN A 285 -21.65 36.99 4.15
CA GLN A 285 -21.70 37.98 5.23
C GLN A 285 -21.07 39.33 4.81
N SER A 286 -21.34 40.39 5.56
CA SER A 286 -20.85 41.75 5.23
C SER A 286 -19.33 41.84 5.32
N GLU A 287 -18.72 42.82 4.64
CA GLU A 287 -17.27 43.05 4.69
C GLU A 287 -16.77 43.35 6.12
N ALA A 288 -17.59 44.06 6.91
CA ALA A 288 -17.32 44.31 8.33
C ALA A 288 -17.31 42.99 9.13
N ASP A 289 -18.28 42.11 8.90
CA ASP A 289 -18.37 40.81 9.58
C ASP A 289 -17.22 39.89 9.19
N ARG A 290 -16.84 39.86 7.91
CA ARG A 290 -15.68 39.10 7.43
C ARG A 290 -14.41 39.56 8.12
N THR A 291 -14.24 40.87 8.32
CA THR A 291 -13.08 41.45 9.02
C THR A 291 -13.08 41.07 10.50
N ALA A 292 -14.24 41.06 11.16
CA ALA A 292 -14.36 40.70 12.58
C ALA A 292 -13.96 39.23 12.84
N VAL A 293 -14.38 38.31 11.97
CA VAL A 293 -14.11 36.87 12.11
C VAL A 293 -12.65 36.51 11.88
N GLN A 294 -11.89 37.29 11.11
CA GLN A 294 -10.47 37.02 10.86
C GLN A 294 -9.60 37.05 12.13
N ASN A 295 -10.09 37.63 13.23
CA ASN A 295 -9.41 37.61 14.53
C ASN A 295 -9.79 36.40 15.41
N MET A 296 -10.75 35.58 14.96
CA MET A 296 -11.17 34.36 15.66
C MET A 296 -10.17 33.23 15.42
N LYS A 297 -10.22 32.24 16.32
CA LYS A 297 -9.40 31.04 16.24
C LYS A 297 -10.24 29.79 16.44
N VAL A 298 -9.81 28.69 15.84
CA VAL A 298 -10.40 27.37 16.04
C VAL A 298 -9.38 26.53 16.83
N LYS A 299 -9.84 25.87 17.90
CA LYS A 299 -8.99 24.98 18.70
C LYS A 299 -8.99 23.57 18.12
N ASN A 300 -10.18 23.02 17.91
CA ASN A 300 -10.37 21.62 17.56
C ASN A 300 -11.38 21.49 16.42
N ILE A 301 -11.10 20.55 15.51
CA ILE A 301 -12.01 20.11 14.45
C ILE A 301 -12.06 18.58 14.55
N THR A 302 -13.24 18.03 14.83
CA THR A 302 -13.39 16.60 15.14
C THR A 302 -14.45 15.97 14.24
N ILE A 303 -14.10 14.90 13.53
CA ILE A 303 -15.07 14.05 12.81
C ILE A 303 -15.61 13.00 13.77
N LYS A 304 -16.93 12.94 13.93
CA LYS A 304 -17.62 12.02 14.85
C LYS A 304 -17.99 10.70 14.20
N TYR A 305 -18.16 9.66 15.04
CA TYR A 305 -18.70 8.35 14.65
C TYR A 305 -17.96 7.71 13.45
N HIS A 306 -16.65 7.95 13.39
CA HIS A 306 -15.82 7.48 12.31
C HIS A 306 -15.40 6.02 12.54
N GLY A 307 -14.82 5.75 13.70
CA GLY A 307 -14.13 4.53 14.04
C GLY A 307 -12.61 4.73 14.17
N THR A 308 -12.03 4.15 15.21
CA THR A 308 -10.61 4.16 15.54
C THR A 308 -9.97 2.77 15.41
N THR A 309 -10.78 1.76 15.11
CA THR A 309 -10.34 0.39 14.87
C THR A 309 -10.77 -0.04 13.47
N ALA A 310 -9.81 -0.42 12.62
CA ALA A 310 -10.06 -0.90 11.27
C ALA A 310 -9.54 -2.32 11.06
N ALA A 311 -10.22 -3.11 10.25
CA ALA A 311 -9.80 -4.43 9.80
C ALA A 311 -9.70 -4.43 8.27
N LEU A 312 -8.53 -4.76 7.74
CA LEU A 312 -8.27 -4.95 6.32
C LEU A 312 -8.32 -6.44 6.00
N ASN A 313 -9.28 -6.85 5.17
CA ASN A 313 -9.32 -8.19 4.62
C ASN A 313 -8.27 -8.32 3.50
N ILE A 314 -7.23 -9.11 3.74
CA ILE A 314 -6.07 -9.21 2.86
C ILE A 314 -6.39 -9.82 1.49
N LEU A 315 -7.44 -10.64 1.39
CA LEU A 315 -7.81 -11.30 0.15
C LEU A 315 -8.63 -10.41 -0.78
N THR A 316 -9.45 -9.54 -0.20
CA THR A 316 -10.41 -8.71 -0.94
C THR A 316 -10.04 -7.23 -0.99
N GLY A 317 -9.14 -6.78 -0.11
CA GLY A 317 -8.82 -5.36 0.07
C GLY A 317 -9.90 -4.57 0.78
N LYS A 318 -10.96 -5.22 1.27
CA LYS A 318 -12.06 -4.55 1.98
C LYS A 318 -11.57 -4.05 3.34
N LEU A 319 -11.76 -2.76 3.59
CA LEU A 319 -11.49 -2.12 4.88
C LEU A 319 -12.80 -1.95 5.64
N THR A 320 -12.85 -2.41 6.89
CA THR A 320 -14.04 -2.30 7.75
C THR A 320 -13.68 -1.65 9.08
N PHE A 321 -14.44 -0.66 9.51
CA PHE A 321 -14.29 -0.04 10.83
C PHE A 321 -15.28 -0.67 11.81
N THR A 322 -14.82 -1.03 13.02
CA THR A 322 -15.60 -1.85 13.97
C THR A 322 -16.13 -1.09 15.17
N ASP A 323 -15.73 0.16 15.35
CA ASP A 323 -16.13 1.05 16.44
C ASP A 323 -16.61 2.41 15.90
N ASN A 324 -17.03 3.29 16.81
CA ASN A 324 -17.60 4.60 16.49
C ASN A 324 -16.75 5.75 17.07
N GLY A 325 -15.43 5.54 17.22
CA GLY A 325 -14.51 6.57 17.72
C GLY A 325 -14.49 7.82 16.85
N SER A 326 -14.08 8.94 17.43
CA SER A 326 -13.95 10.23 16.72
C SER A 326 -12.50 10.48 16.32
N LEU A 327 -12.30 11.26 15.26
CA LEU A 327 -10.97 11.65 14.79
C LEU A 327 -10.78 13.16 14.95
N LEU A 328 -9.68 13.56 15.59
CA LEU A 328 -9.26 14.95 15.69
C LEU A 328 -8.38 15.30 14.49
N MET A 329 -8.69 16.41 13.82
CA MET A 329 -7.94 16.93 12.68
C MET A 329 -6.44 17.02 12.96
N ARG A 330 -5.64 16.58 12.00
CA ARG A 330 -4.18 16.70 12.03
C ARG A 330 -3.73 18.00 11.37
N GLU A 331 -2.64 18.57 11.83
CA GLU A 331 -2.07 19.78 11.23
C GLU A 331 -1.47 19.49 9.86
N ALA A 332 -1.66 20.42 8.94
CA ALA A 332 -0.96 20.48 7.66
C ALA A 332 -0.65 21.94 7.34
N THR A 333 0.46 22.17 6.66
CA THR A 333 0.90 23.48 6.22
C THR A 333 0.90 23.52 4.69
N ASP A 334 0.26 24.52 4.12
CA ASP A 334 0.23 24.80 2.69
C ASP A 334 1.21 25.93 2.35
N ASP A 335 2.04 25.75 1.33
CA ASP A 335 3.02 26.75 0.89
C ASP A 335 2.40 27.85 -0.02
N GLY A 336 1.11 27.74 -0.32
CA GLY A 336 0.37 28.65 -1.19
C GLY A 336 0.54 28.39 -2.68
N ASN A 337 1.44 27.48 -3.06
CA ASN A 337 1.67 27.02 -4.43
C ASN A 337 1.02 25.65 -4.68
N GLY A 338 0.23 25.16 -3.73
CA GLY A 338 -0.46 23.87 -3.81
C GLY A 338 0.33 22.70 -3.22
N ASN A 339 1.53 22.94 -2.69
CA ASN A 339 2.24 21.91 -1.94
C ASN A 339 1.76 21.92 -0.49
N ILE A 340 1.48 20.72 0.03
CA ILE A 340 1.02 20.54 1.40
C ILE A 340 2.07 19.71 2.13
N ALA A 341 2.67 20.30 3.16
CA ALA A 341 3.49 19.61 4.13
C ALA A 341 2.60 19.17 5.30
N PHE A 342 2.48 17.88 5.51
CA PHE A 342 1.69 17.31 6.58
C PHE A 342 2.61 17.04 7.76
N THR A 343 2.24 17.41 8.98
CA THR A 343 3.15 17.30 10.12
C THR A 343 2.78 16.10 11.00
N ASN A 344 3.81 15.34 11.41
CA ASN A 344 3.68 14.18 12.30
C ASN A 344 3.99 14.51 13.77
N GLU A 345 4.08 15.79 14.15
CA GLU A 345 4.55 16.20 15.49
C GLU A 345 3.68 15.67 16.65
N ASN A 346 2.52 15.07 16.37
CA ASN A 346 1.61 14.50 17.37
C ASN A 346 1.50 12.95 17.33
N ALA A 347 2.49 12.25 16.77
CA ALA A 347 2.44 10.79 16.59
C ALA A 347 2.56 9.95 17.89
N ASP A 348 3.02 10.53 19.00
CA ASP A 348 3.15 9.81 20.28
C ASP A 348 1.94 9.95 21.22
N GLY A 349 0.96 10.78 20.86
CA GLY A 349 -0.24 11.02 21.67
C GLY A 349 0.05 11.64 23.04
N THR A 350 1.26 12.15 23.31
CA THR A 350 1.66 12.60 24.64
C THR A 350 1.52 14.09 24.89
N VAL A 351 1.26 14.92 23.86
CA VAL A 351 0.95 16.34 24.06
C VAL A 351 -0.05 16.84 23.03
N GLU A 352 -1.32 16.99 23.43
CA GLU A 352 -2.21 17.96 22.79
C GLU A 352 -1.68 19.35 23.14
N ILE A 353 -0.88 19.96 22.26
CA ILE A 353 -0.87 21.42 22.19
C ILE A 353 -1.84 21.75 21.06
N PRO A 354 -3.08 22.18 21.34
CA PRO A 354 -3.94 22.75 20.31
C PRO A 354 -3.21 23.98 19.77
N LYS A 355 -2.59 23.83 18.61
CA LYS A 355 -2.08 24.98 17.89
C LYS A 355 -3.30 25.69 17.35
N ASP A 356 -3.57 26.89 17.85
CA ASP A 356 -4.68 27.71 17.39
C ASP A 356 -4.72 27.77 15.86
N ILE A 357 -5.82 27.31 15.26
CA ILE A 357 -6.06 27.38 13.83
C ILE A 357 -6.70 28.73 13.54
N TYR A 358 -5.93 29.65 12.98
CA TYR A 358 -6.41 30.99 12.66
C TYR A 358 -7.36 30.97 11.46
N VAL A 359 -8.40 31.78 11.52
CA VAL A 359 -9.20 32.06 10.33
C VAL A 359 -8.34 32.79 9.30
N GLN A 360 -8.34 32.31 8.06
CA GLN A 360 -7.56 32.93 6.98
C GLN A 360 -8.07 34.33 6.66
N LYS A 361 -7.17 35.28 6.46
CA LYS A 361 -7.57 36.60 5.99
C LYS A 361 -7.95 36.53 4.52
N TYR A 362 -8.98 37.26 4.12
CA TYR A 362 -9.34 37.38 2.72
C TYR A 362 -9.38 38.84 2.29
N GLU A 363 -8.42 39.22 1.45
CA GLU A 363 -8.24 40.59 0.96
C GLU A 363 -7.83 40.54 -0.52
N ASN A 364 -8.35 41.46 -1.33
CA ASN A 364 -8.00 41.57 -2.76
C ASN A 364 -8.11 40.27 -3.57
N GLY A 365 -9.11 39.43 -3.24
CA GLY A 365 -9.33 38.15 -3.92
C GLY A 365 -8.40 37.01 -3.51
N LYS A 366 -7.58 37.19 -2.46
CA LYS A 366 -6.62 36.20 -1.99
C LYS A 366 -6.83 35.85 -0.51
N TYR A 367 -6.61 34.59 -0.19
CA TYR A 367 -6.50 34.08 1.17
C TYR A 367 -5.07 34.20 1.65
N THR A 368 -4.86 34.68 2.89
CA THR A 368 -3.54 34.79 3.48
C THR A 368 -3.48 34.19 4.88
N LEU A 369 -2.38 33.48 5.17
CA LEU A 369 -2.10 32.85 6.45
C LEU A 369 -0.59 32.80 6.66
N GLY A 370 -0.09 33.23 7.83
CA GLY A 370 1.33 33.09 8.16
C GLY A 370 2.32 33.75 7.19
N GLY A 371 1.89 34.78 6.43
CA GLY A 371 2.70 35.43 5.40
C GLY A 371 2.62 34.79 4.01
N VAL A 372 1.93 33.65 3.87
CA VAL A 372 1.62 32.99 2.59
C VAL A 372 0.32 33.55 2.02
N SER A 373 0.22 33.65 0.70
CA SER A 373 -0.97 34.17 0.00
C SER A 373 -1.33 33.29 -1.20
N SER A 374 -2.61 32.92 -1.34
CA SER A 374 -3.12 32.13 -2.46
C SER A 374 -4.50 32.58 -2.92
N THR A 375 -4.87 32.30 -4.16
CA THR A 375 -6.24 32.51 -4.68
C THR A 375 -7.22 31.45 -4.20
N ALA A 376 -6.71 30.28 -3.78
CA ALA A 376 -7.47 29.23 -3.13
C ALA A 376 -7.28 29.29 -1.60
N PRO A 377 -8.25 28.83 -0.80
CA PRO A 377 -8.04 28.64 0.64
C PRO A 377 -6.85 27.72 0.91
N LEU A 378 -5.98 28.14 1.81
CA LEU A 378 -4.79 27.40 2.22
C LEU A 378 -5.21 26.21 3.11
N VAL A 379 -4.60 25.05 2.91
CA VAL A 379 -4.85 23.88 3.77
C VAL A 379 -4.17 24.07 5.13
N GLN A 380 -4.93 23.86 6.20
CA GLN A 380 -4.49 23.99 7.59
C GLN A 380 -4.52 22.67 8.36
N GLY A 381 -5.15 21.65 7.79
CA GLY A 381 -5.19 20.33 8.37
C GLY A 381 -5.73 19.25 7.46
N TYR A 382 -5.65 18.01 7.93
CA TYR A 382 -6.08 16.85 7.16
C TYR A 382 -6.58 15.71 8.05
N LEU A 383 -7.32 14.79 7.44
CA LEU A 383 -7.66 13.47 7.99
C LEU A 383 -7.77 12.43 6.88
N MET A 384 -7.25 11.24 7.14
CA MET A 384 -7.59 10.04 6.40
C MET A 384 -8.85 9.43 7.00
N VAL A 385 -9.87 9.20 6.16
CA VAL A 385 -11.20 8.76 6.60
C VAL A 385 -11.71 7.56 5.80
N LYS A 386 -12.63 6.82 6.38
CA LYS A 386 -13.29 5.67 5.79
C LYS A 386 -14.03 6.09 4.51
N PRO A 387 -13.93 5.32 3.43
CA PRO A 387 -14.60 5.64 2.17
C PRO A 387 -16.09 5.24 2.22
N ASP A 388 -16.77 5.42 1.10
CA ASP A 388 -18.15 5.02 0.82
C ASP A 388 -19.19 5.64 1.77
N MET A 389 -18.90 6.87 2.22
CA MET A 389 -19.77 7.67 3.07
C MET A 389 -20.43 8.79 2.26
N GLU A 390 -21.73 9.04 2.47
CA GLU A 390 -22.43 10.21 1.90
C GLU A 390 -22.16 11.48 2.70
N GLN A 391 -21.90 11.34 4.00
CA GLN A 391 -21.76 12.44 4.93
C GLN A 391 -20.88 12.05 6.13
N PHE A 392 -20.12 13.02 6.62
CA PHE A 392 -19.53 13.00 7.96
C PHE A 392 -20.17 14.07 8.85
N LEU A 393 -20.25 13.80 10.15
CA LEU A 393 -20.63 14.80 11.16
C LEU A 393 -19.38 15.35 11.84
N MET A 394 -19.31 16.65 11.98
CA MET A 394 -18.13 17.36 12.48
C MET A 394 -18.50 18.28 13.65
N ASP A 395 -17.67 18.29 14.68
CA ASP A 395 -17.71 19.26 15.76
C ASP A 395 -16.53 20.23 15.61
N VAL A 396 -16.78 21.52 15.83
CA VAL A 396 -15.74 22.57 15.75
C VAL A 396 -15.77 23.41 17.02
N THR A 397 -14.62 23.51 17.70
CA THR A 397 -14.44 24.37 18.88
C THR A 397 -13.80 25.68 18.45
N ILE A 398 -14.53 26.78 18.58
CA ILE A 398 -14.05 28.15 18.29
C ILE A 398 -13.74 28.91 19.57
N MET A 399 -12.73 29.77 19.50
CA MET A 399 -12.47 30.79 20.50
C MET A 399 -13.13 32.09 20.05
N ALA A 400 -14.25 32.43 20.68
CA ALA A 400 -14.97 33.66 20.42
C ALA A 400 -14.61 34.72 21.48
N PRO A 401 -14.44 36.00 21.09
CA PRO A 401 -14.38 37.08 22.06
C PRO A 401 -15.75 37.25 22.73
N ASP A 402 -15.81 37.16 24.06
CA ASP A 402 -17.03 37.49 24.83
C ASP A 402 -17.32 39.00 24.79
N ALA A 403 -18.54 39.41 25.12
CA ALA A 403 -18.96 40.79 25.27
C ALA A 403 -18.09 41.60 26.26
N GLY A 404 -17.41 40.91 27.19
CA GLY A 404 -16.42 41.48 28.12
C GLY A 404 -14.96 41.44 27.65
N GLY A 405 -14.67 40.92 26.45
CA GLY A 405 -13.31 40.83 25.88
C GLY A 405 -12.48 39.62 26.31
N VAL A 406 -13.03 38.72 27.14
CA VAL A 406 -12.37 37.45 27.51
C VAL A 406 -12.73 36.38 26.48
N PRO A 407 -11.76 35.66 25.88
CA PRO A 407 -12.07 34.57 24.95
C PRO A 407 -12.79 33.41 25.65
N GLN A 408 -13.91 32.94 25.09
CA GLN A 408 -14.62 31.73 25.52
C GLN A 408 -14.59 30.66 24.42
N ASP A 409 -14.46 29.41 24.82
CA ASP A 409 -14.62 28.26 23.93
C ASP A 409 -16.10 27.99 23.66
N LEU A 410 -16.51 28.06 22.41
CA LEU A 410 -17.82 27.63 21.93
C LEU A 410 -17.63 26.39 21.05
N ILE A 411 -18.41 25.34 21.32
CA ILE A 411 -18.44 24.16 20.47
C ILE A 411 -19.70 24.20 19.61
N VAL A 412 -19.51 24.11 18.30
CA VAL A 412 -20.59 23.94 17.34
C VAL A 412 -20.63 22.47 16.95
N HIS A 413 -21.75 21.81 17.25
CA HIS A 413 -21.92 20.37 17.08
C HIS A 413 -22.61 20.01 15.76
N ASP A 414 -22.36 18.78 15.28
CA ASP A 414 -23.13 18.12 14.21
C ASP A 414 -23.15 18.91 12.89
N ILE A 415 -22.04 19.56 12.55
CA ILE A 415 -21.87 20.23 11.26
C ILE A 415 -21.76 19.16 10.17
N PRO A 416 -22.69 19.10 9.20
CA PRO A 416 -22.64 18.09 8.16
C PRO A 416 -21.57 18.43 7.12
N VAL A 417 -20.73 17.45 6.80
CA VAL A 417 -19.77 17.49 5.68
C VAL A 417 -20.26 16.49 4.64
N ASN A 418 -21.01 16.99 3.66
CA ASN A 418 -21.60 16.17 2.60
C ASN A 418 -20.60 15.87 1.50
N ALA A 419 -20.65 14.65 0.95
CA ALA A 419 -19.92 14.32 -0.25
C ALA A 419 -20.40 15.20 -1.42
N PRO A 420 -19.48 15.79 -2.19
CA PRO A 420 -19.83 16.57 -3.37
C PRO A 420 -20.38 15.68 -4.48
N THR A 421 -21.09 16.29 -5.44
CA THR A 421 -21.46 15.60 -6.68
C THR A 421 -20.17 15.21 -7.42
N PRO A 422 -20.00 13.93 -7.80
CA PRO A 422 -18.83 13.52 -8.58
C PRO A 422 -18.81 14.21 -9.96
N SER A 423 -17.60 14.47 -10.47
CA SER A 423 -17.44 14.92 -11.86
C SER A 423 -17.86 13.80 -12.82
N ALA A 424 -18.43 14.16 -13.97
CA ALA A 424 -18.81 13.21 -15.02
C ALA A 424 -17.62 12.33 -15.48
N ASP A 425 -16.41 12.88 -15.46
CA ASP A 425 -15.20 12.22 -15.93
C ASP A 425 -14.69 11.10 -15.01
N LEU A 426 -15.26 10.97 -13.80
CA LEU A 426 -14.85 9.96 -12.82
C LEU A 426 -15.59 8.62 -12.97
N ASN A 427 -16.55 8.52 -13.90
CA ASN A 427 -17.44 7.36 -14.03
C ASN A 427 -18.10 6.95 -12.69
N LYS A 428 -18.42 7.95 -11.86
CA LYS A 428 -19.09 7.80 -10.56
C LYS A 428 -20.43 8.52 -10.61
N THR A 429 -21.48 7.88 -10.10
CA THR A 429 -22.84 8.46 -10.07
C THR A 429 -23.29 8.84 -8.68
N ASP A 430 -22.77 8.17 -7.64
CA ASP A 430 -23.23 8.34 -6.27
C ASP A 430 -22.48 9.48 -5.57
N LYS A 431 -23.13 10.15 -4.62
CA LYS A 431 -22.48 11.22 -3.85
C LYS A 431 -21.78 10.61 -2.64
N LEU A 432 -20.58 10.06 -2.87
CA LEU A 432 -19.79 9.39 -1.84
C LEU A 432 -18.37 9.96 -1.72
N PHE A 433 -17.80 9.84 -0.53
CA PHE A 433 -16.36 9.96 -0.29
C PHE A 433 -15.68 8.67 -0.76
N TYR A 434 -15.00 8.71 -1.90
CA TYR A 434 -14.38 7.55 -2.53
C TYR A 434 -12.95 7.32 -2.03
N ALA A 435 -12.57 6.05 -1.90
CA ALA A 435 -11.19 5.66 -1.63
C ALA A 435 -10.25 6.14 -2.75
N GLY A 436 -9.07 6.65 -2.38
CA GLY A 436 -8.09 7.19 -3.32
C GLY A 436 -8.46 8.55 -3.91
N TYR A 437 -9.26 9.35 -3.19
CA TYR A 437 -9.57 10.73 -3.53
C TYR A 437 -9.34 11.65 -2.33
N TYR A 438 -9.07 12.93 -2.59
CA TYR A 438 -9.06 13.95 -1.56
C TYR A 438 -10.17 14.97 -1.75
N TYR A 439 -10.58 15.57 -0.64
CA TYR A 439 -11.74 16.45 -0.56
C TYR A 439 -11.36 17.70 0.21
N ASN A 440 -11.46 18.86 -0.44
CA ASN A 440 -11.21 20.13 0.21
C ASN A 440 -12.46 20.54 0.98
N VAL A 441 -12.39 20.44 2.31
CA VAL A 441 -13.40 20.85 3.27
C VAL A 441 -13.14 22.30 3.68
N ARG A 442 -14.02 23.20 3.27
CA ARG A 442 -14.00 24.62 3.65
C ARG A 442 -14.92 24.83 4.83
N ILE A 443 -14.37 25.30 5.94
CA ILE A 443 -15.09 25.64 7.16
C ILE A 443 -15.27 27.16 7.17
N GLY A 444 -16.48 27.60 6.84
CA GLY A 444 -16.86 29.01 6.83
C GLY A 444 -17.39 29.43 8.20
N ILE A 445 -16.74 30.42 8.82
CA ILE A 445 -17.17 31.00 10.09
C ILE A 445 -17.90 32.33 9.84
N TYR A 446 -19.09 32.48 10.43
CA TYR A 446 -19.86 33.71 10.43
C TYR A 446 -19.56 34.56 11.68
N ALA A 447 -19.71 35.88 11.60
CA ALA A 447 -19.57 36.77 12.77
C ALA A 447 -20.56 36.43 13.90
N THR A 448 -21.69 35.83 13.56
CA THR A 448 -22.69 35.28 14.49
C THR A 448 -22.25 33.97 15.16
N GLN A 449 -21.01 33.52 14.93
CA GLN A 449 -20.44 32.28 15.46
C GLN A 449 -21.12 31.00 14.92
N GLN A 450 -21.94 31.14 13.87
CA GLN A 450 -22.41 30.01 13.09
C GLN A 450 -21.29 29.47 12.21
N ILE A 451 -21.33 28.16 11.93
CA ILE A 451 -20.31 27.47 11.13
C ILE A 451 -21.01 26.63 10.07
N ASN A 452 -20.54 26.79 8.82
CA ASN A 452 -20.92 25.92 7.71
C ASN A 452 -19.68 25.19 7.18
N ALA A 453 -19.85 23.95 6.76
CA ALA A 453 -18.82 23.19 6.08
C ALA A 453 -19.25 22.85 4.65
N THR A 454 -18.33 22.96 3.70
CA THR A 454 -18.58 22.54 2.30
C THR A 454 -17.38 21.77 1.80
N ALA A 455 -17.61 20.53 1.35
CA ALA A 455 -16.59 19.72 0.72
C ALA A 455 -16.64 19.89 -0.81
N THR A 456 -15.47 19.99 -1.44
CA THR A 456 -15.31 19.98 -2.89
C THR A 456 -14.38 18.85 -3.29
N LEU A 457 -14.74 18.12 -4.35
CA LEU A 457 -13.95 16.99 -4.84
C LEU A 457 -12.79 17.51 -5.66
N ALA A 458 -11.62 16.95 -5.41
CA ALA A 458 -10.51 17.04 -6.32
C ALA A 458 -9.85 15.67 -6.44
N THR A 459 -9.36 15.33 -7.63
CA THR A 459 -8.67 14.06 -7.85
C THR A 459 -7.40 14.02 -7.01
N TRP A 460 -7.26 13.01 -6.16
CA TRP A 460 -5.95 12.57 -5.68
C TRP A 460 -5.25 11.96 -6.88
N LYS A 461 -4.67 12.84 -7.71
CA LYS A 461 -3.81 12.39 -8.78
C LYS A 461 -2.65 11.63 -8.10
N PRO A 462 -2.41 10.35 -8.45
CA PRO A 462 -1.08 9.77 -8.25
C PRO A 462 -0.10 10.81 -8.80
N GLY A 463 0.92 11.20 -8.04
CA GLY A 463 1.72 12.41 -8.32
C GLY A 463 2.00 12.67 -9.81
N GLY A 464 1.30 13.63 -10.40
CA GLY A 464 1.48 14.01 -11.80
C GLY A 464 0.32 14.84 -12.35
N ASP A 465 0.60 16.07 -12.79
CA ASP A 465 -0.38 16.93 -13.47
C ASP A 465 -0.85 16.32 -14.79
N PRO A 466 -2.13 16.50 -15.17
CA PRO A 466 -2.37 17.06 -16.50
C PRO A 466 -2.42 18.58 -16.48
N VAL A 467 -1.46 19.15 -17.20
CA VAL A 467 -1.46 20.51 -17.75
C VAL A 467 -2.64 20.63 -18.71
N ASP A 468 -3.40 21.74 -18.62
CA ASP A 468 -4.41 22.12 -19.60
C ASP A 468 -3.83 22.10 -21.01
N VAL A 469 -4.54 21.46 -21.95
CA VAL A 469 -4.34 21.70 -23.38
C VAL A 469 -5.26 22.85 -23.77
N PRO A 470 -4.74 24.02 -24.19
CA PRO A 470 -5.56 24.97 -24.93
C PRO A 470 -5.84 24.36 -26.30
N ILE A 471 -7.11 24.09 -26.59
CA ILE A 471 -7.57 23.83 -27.95
C ILE A 471 -7.83 25.21 -28.57
N GLU A 472 -7.06 25.56 -29.60
CA GLU A 472 -7.61 26.32 -30.73
C GLU A 472 -8.23 25.35 -31.73
#